data_AF-A0A3R6R406-F1
#
_entry.id   AF-A0A3R6R406-F1
#
_cell.length_a   1.000
_cell.length_b   1.000
_cell.length_c   1.000
_cell.angle_alpha   90.00
_cell.angle_beta   90.00
_cell.angle_gamma   90.00
#
_symmetry.space_group_name_H-M   'P 1'
#
loop_
_entity.id
_entity.type
_entity.pdbx_description
1 polymer ?
#
loop_
_entity_poly.entity_id
_entity_poly.type
_entity_poly.pdbx_seq_one_letter_code
_entity_poly.pdbx_strand_id
1 'polypeptide(L)' 'MGEILEEFISGFCRTSNETRTICCEYEQGDDGSVTLTEFDCNPEKCPNSAACTIWEEAKSRERKG' A
#
# COMPACT_ATOMS: atom_id res chain seq x y z
N MET A 1 -9.77 10.51 16.73
CA MET A 1 -9.77 9.03 16.54
C MET A 1 -9.95 8.88 15.06
N GLY A 2 -8.87 8.57 14.36
CA GLY A 2 -8.82 8.68 12.90
C GLY A 2 -9.82 7.76 12.19
N GLU A 3 -10.09 8.08 10.93
CA GLU A 3 -10.91 7.23 10.06
C GLU A 3 -10.01 6.20 9.38
N ILE A 4 -10.42 4.92 9.39
CA ILE A 4 -9.73 3.87 8.62
C ILE A 4 -10.31 3.84 7.20
N LEU A 5 -9.43 3.90 6.22
CA LEU A 5 -9.75 3.83 4.80
C LEU A 5 -9.20 2.54 4.20
N GLU A 6 -10.07 1.75 3.58
CA GLU A 6 -9.70 0.55 2.86
C GLU A 6 -9.64 0.84 1.35
N GLU A 7 -8.52 0.51 0.70
CA GLU A 7 -8.34 0.71 -0.74
C GLU A 7 -7.70 -0.51 -1.42
N PHE A 8 -8.11 -0.76 -2.66
CA PHE A 8 -7.60 -1.86 -3.46
C PHE A 8 -6.62 -1.37 -4.53
N ILE A 9 -5.41 -1.91 -4.54
CA ILE A 9 -4.37 -1.57 -5.51
C ILE A 9 -4.06 -2.78 -6.36
N SER A 10 -4.17 -2.61 -7.68
CA SER A 10 -3.90 -3.67 -8.65
C SER A 10 -2.63 -3.38 -9.44
N GLY A 11 -1.81 -4.41 -9.65
CA GLY A 11 -0.60 -4.29 -10.47
C GLY A 11 0.04 -5.63 -10.77
N PHE A 12 1.06 -5.63 -11.63
CA PHE A 12 1.77 -6.84 -12.00
C PHE A 12 2.79 -7.24 -10.92
N CYS A 13 2.61 -8.43 -10.34
CA CYS A 13 3.53 -9.00 -9.38
C CYS A 13 4.56 -9.87 -10.12
N ARG A 14 5.82 -9.43 -10.16
CA ARG A 14 6.91 -10.21 -10.79
C ARG A 14 7.15 -11.57 -10.14
N THR A 15 6.96 -11.66 -8.83
CA THR A 15 7.17 -12.91 -8.07
C THR A 15 6.15 -13.99 -8.45
N SER A 16 4.87 -13.60 -8.59
CA SER A 16 3.79 -14.52 -8.98
C SER A 16 3.58 -14.58 -10.50
N ASN A 17 4.23 -13.71 -11.27
CA ASN A 17 4.09 -13.57 -12.72
C ASN A 17 2.62 -13.39 -13.16
N GLU A 18 1.87 -12.60 -12.39
CA GLU A 18 0.45 -12.34 -12.64
C GLU A 18 0.05 -10.93 -12.15
N THR A 19 -1.09 -10.44 -12.61
CA THR A 19 -1.71 -9.26 -12.01
C THR A 19 -2.33 -9.65 -10.68
N ARG A 20 -1.95 -8.93 -9.62
CA ARG A 20 -2.52 -9.09 -8.29
C ARG A 20 -3.22 -7.81 -7.86
N THR A 21 -4.33 -7.97 -7.15
CA THR A 21 -5.00 -6.91 -6.41
C THR A 21 -4.75 -7.18 -4.93
N ILE A 22 -4.32 -6.16 -4.20
CA ILE A 22 -4.10 -6.23 -2.76
C ILE A 22 -5.00 -5.22 -2.04
N CYS A 23 -5.35 -5.54 -0.81
CA CYS A 23 -6.01 -4.61 0.09
C CYS A 23 -4.96 -3.78 0.85
N CYS A 24 -5.22 -2.48 1.01
CA CYS A 24 -4.41 -1.57 1.81
C CYS A 24 -5.32 -0.84 2.79
N GLU A 25 -4.91 -0.74 4.05
CA GLU A 25 -5.57 0.08 5.04
C GLU A 25 -4.73 1.31 5.36
N TYR A 26 -5.41 2.45 5.47
CA TYR A 26 -4.83 3.72 5.83
C TYR A 26 -5.55 4.31 7.03
N GLU A 27 -4.80 4.87 7.97
CA GLU A 27 -5.36 5.71 9.03
C GLU A 27 -5.29 7.17 8.61
N GLN A 28 -6.44 7.83 8.56
CA GLN A 28 -6.56 9.27 8.35
C GLN A 28 -6.64 9.99 9.70
N GLY A 29 -5.58 10.74 10.02
CA GLY A 29 -5.49 11.53 11.25
C GLY A 29 -6.37 12.77 11.20
N ASP A 30 -6.75 13.27 12.38
CA ASP A 30 -7.52 14.51 12.55
C ASP A 30 -6.75 15.75 12.00
N ASP A 31 -5.43 15.67 11.85
CA ASP A 31 -4.55 16.67 11.24
C ASP A 31 -4.54 16.62 9.70
N GLY A 32 -5.24 15.66 9.10
CA GLY A 32 -5.26 15.43 7.66
C GLY A 32 -4.14 14.52 7.16
N SER A 33 -3.24 14.05 8.02
CA SER A 33 -2.26 13.00 7.69
C SER A 33 -2.95 11.72 7.22
N VAL A 34 -2.29 10.98 6.35
CA VAL A 34 -2.65 9.61 5.99
C VAL A 34 -1.42 8.74 6.07
N THR A 35 -1.54 7.67 6.84
CA THR A 35 -0.48 6.71 7.09
C THR A 35 -0.94 5.33 6.65
N LEU A 36 -0.11 4.60 5.90
CA LEU A 36 -0.39 3.22 5.53
C LEU A 36 -0.20 2.33 6.77
N THR A 37 -1.26 1.68 7.24
CA THR A 37 -1.25 0.85 8.46
C THR A 37 -1.23 -0.64 8.13
N GLU A 38 -1.89 -1.06 7.04
CA GLU A 38 -1.86 -2.45 6.57
C GLU A 38 -1.67 -2.52 5.06
N PHE A 39 -0.92 -3.53 4.61
CA PHE A 39 -0.65 -3.79 3.20
C PHE A 39 -0.67 -5.31 3.01
N ASP A 40 -1.63 -5.83 2.23
CA ASP A 40 -1.82 -7.27 1.99
C ASP A 40 -0.77 -7.85 1.01
N CYS A 41 0.50 -7.64 1.37
CA CYS A 41 1.70 -8.23 0.78
C CYS A 41 2.89 -7.94 1.72
N ASN A 42 4.05 -8.58 1.51
CA ASN A 42 5.23 -8.34 2.33
C ASN A 42 6.39 -7.77 1.49
N PRO A 43 6.50 -6.43 1.36
CA PRO A 43 7.52 -5.80 0.53
C PRO A 43 8.93 -5.97 1.12
N GLU A 44 9.06 -6.08 2.45
CA GLU A 44 10.37 -6.28 3.11
C GLU A 44 11.01 -7.62 2.76
N LYS A 45 10.19 -8.64 2.51
CA LYS A 45 10.65 -9.99 2.12
C LYS A 45 10.62 -10.25 0.61
N CYS A 46 10.06 -9.34 -0.18
CA CYS A 46 9.90 -9.56 -1.61
C CYS A 46 11.21 -9.25 -2.36
N PRO A 47 11.78 -10.21 -3.13
CA PRO A 47 13.02 -9.98 -3.88
C PRO A 47 12.88 -8.93 -4.99
N ASN A 48 11.65 -8.60 -5.36
CA ASN A 48 11.31 -7.63 -6.40
C ASN A 48 10.78 -6.30 -5.83
N SER A 49 10.86 -6.08 -4.51
CA SER A 49 10.25 -4.92 -3.85
C SER A 49 10.77 -3.57 -4.36
N ALA A 50 12.05 -3.50 -4.70
CA ALA A 50 12.68 -2.30 -5.25
C ALA A 50 12.05 -1.81 -6.58
N ALA A 51 11.37 -2.69 -7.32
CA ALA A 51 10.68 -2.37 -8.58
C ALA A 51 9.18 -2.69 -8.52
N CYS A 52 8.61 -2.81 -7.32
CA CYS A 52 7.20 -3.16 -7.12
C CYS A 52 6.32 -1.91 -7.23
N THR A 53 5.62 -1.75 -8.35
CA THR A 53 4.74 -0.59 -8.58
C THR A 53 3.52 -0.59 -7.67
N ILE A 54 3.07 -1.76 -7.19
CA ILE A 54 1.97 -1.88 -6.21
C ILE A 54 2.40 -1.24 -4.88
N TRP A 55 3.63 -1.52 -4.43
CA TRP A 55 4.16 -0.97 -3.18
C TRP A 55 4.45 0.53 -3.31
N GLU A 56 5.02 0.94 -4.45
CA GLU A 56 5.25 2.35 -4.74
C GLU A 56 3.94 3.15 -4.68
N GLU A 57 2.90 2.68 -5.36
CA GLU A 57 1.57 3.30 -5.34
C GLU A 57 0.99 3.35 -3.92
N ALA A 58 1.08 2.26 -3.16
CA ALA A 58 0.59 2.23 -1.78
C ALA A 58 1.26 3.28 -0.89
N LYS A 59 2.58 3.45 -1.04
CA LYS A 59 3.35 4.47 -0.31
C LYS A 59 3.11 5.89 -0.80
N SER A 60 2.85 6.08 -2.10
CA SER A 60 2.53 7.38 -2.69
C SER A 60 1.27 8.03 -2.08
N ARG A 61 0.37 7.21 -1.53
CA ARG A 61 -0.86 7.68 -0.87
C ARG A 61 -0.64 8.20 0.55
N GLU A 62 0.51 7.91 1.17
CA GLU A 62 0.86 8.51 2.45
C GLU A 62 1.06 10.02 2.30
N ARG A 63 0.48 10.79 3.22
CA ARG A 63 0.59 12.25 3.23
C ARG A 63 0.78 12.77 4.64
N LYS A 64 1.53 13.86 4.77
CA LYS A 64 1.67 14.58 6.03
C LYS A 64 0.61 15.68 6.08
N GLY A 65 -0.04 15.85 7.24
CA GLY A 65 -0.92 16.97 7.54
C GLY A 65 -0.14 18.28 7.73
#